data_AF-A0A955V8S2-F1
#
_entry.id   AF-A0A955V8S2-F1
#
_cell.length_a   1.000
_cell.length_b   1.000
_cell.length_c   1.000
_cell.angle_alpha   90.00
_cell.angle_beta   90.00
_cell.angle_gamma   90.00
#
_symmetry.space_group_name_H-M   'P 1'
#
loop_
_entity.id
_entity.type
_entity.pdbx_description
1 polymer ?
#
loop_
_entity_poly.entity_id
_entity_poly.type
_entity_poly.pdbx_seq_one_letter_code
_entity_poly.pdbx_strand_id
1 'polypeptide(L)'
;MTALGHIGRYELIARLGAGGMGEIFLARAVGSGGFEKQVVIKRILPHLAGDPDFVQRFVDEGKLVVQLRHGCIAQVLDMGEDAGATYIAMEHVDGRDLAELTRLARAGGVATPLPLLVTLLARLLEALDYAHHATDRDGRPMGIIHRDVSPSNVMISKAGEVKLLDFGIARAAERAHVTVSGAIRGKYNYMSPEQAKGGELDARSDLFSVGVVAWELLAGARPF
;
A
#
# COMPACT_ATOMS: atom_id res chain seq x y z
N MET A 1 -19.43 -18.91 2.82
CA MET A 1 -18.17 -18.99 2.04
C MET A 1 -17.23 -19.91 2.78
N THR A 2 -16.67 -20.92 2.13
CA THR A 2 -15.71 -21.85 2.75
C THR A 2 -14.37 -21.13 2.93
N ALA A 3 -13.78 -21.21 4.13
CA ALA A 3 -12.47 -20.61 4.39
C ALA A 3 -11.39 -21.23 3.49
N LEU A 4 -10.48 -20.40 2.98
CA LEU A 4 -9.32 -20.83 2.18
C LEU A 4 -8.17 -21.39 3.05
N GLY A 5 -8.25 -21.20 4.36
CA GLY A 5 -7.21 -21.58 5.32
C GLY A 5 -7.18 -20.61 6.48
N HIS A 6 -6.16 -20.73 7.34
CA HIS A 6 -5.90 -19.81 8.44
C HIS A 6 -4.44 -19.36 8.38
N ILE A 7 -4.17 -18.19 8.95
CA ILE A 7 -2.82 -17.72 9.22
C ILE A 7 -2.82 -16.97 10.55
N GLY A 8 -2.08 -17.50 11.53
CA GLY A 8 -2.17 -17.05 12.91
C GLY A 8 -3.62 -17.11 13.42
N ARG A 9 -4.14 -15.98 13.88
CA ARG A 9 -5.54 -15.85 14.35
C ARG A 9 -6.56 -15.45 13.27
N TYR A 10 -6.14 -15.40 12.01
CA TYR A 10 -6.94 -14.87 10.91
C TYR A 10 -7.44 -16.00 10.01
N GLU A 11 -8.74 -16.06 9.82
CA GLU A 11 -9.38 -16.97 8.86
C GLU A 11 -9.37 -16.33 7.47
N LEU A 12 -8.75 -16.98 6.50
CA LEU A 12 -8.65 -16.48 5.13
C LEU A 12 -9.97 -16.73 4.39
N ILE A 13 -10.62 -15.66 3.91
CA ILE A 13 -11.92 -15.73 3.25
C ILE A 13 -11.77 -15.78 1.73
N ALA A 14 -10.98 -14.86 1.17
CA ALA A 14 -10.83 -14.72 -0.27
C ALA A 14 -9.43 -14.20 -0.61
N ARG A 15 -8.88 -14.64 -1.74
CA ARG A 15 -7.68 -14.03 -2.32
C ARG A 15 -8.10 -12.79 -3.11
N LEU A 16 -7.58 -11.62 -2.72
CA LEU A 16 -7.85 -10.35 -3.39
C LEU A 16 -6.87 -10.10 -4.54
N GLY A 17 -5.65 -10.61 -4.43
CA GLY A 17 -4.66 -10.48 -5.49
C GLY A 17 -3.29 -11.02 -5.12
N ALA A 18 -2.31 -10.73 -5.97
CA ALA A 18 -0.90 -10.96 -5.73
C ALA A 18 -0.09 -9.79 -6.29
N GLY A 19 0.81 -9.26 -5.48
CA GLY A 19 1.80 -8.26 -5.89
C GLY A 19 3.19 -8.87 -6.03
N GLY A 20 4.19 -8.04 -6.32
CA GLY A 20 5.58 -8.50 -6.51
C GLY A 20 6.23 -9.08 -5.25
N MET A 21 5.69 -8.81 -4.05
CA MET A 21 6.30 -9.20 -2.77
C MET A 21 5.40 -10.09 -1.91
N GLY A 22 4.14 -10.28 -2.31
CA GLY A 22 3.17 -10.96 -1.44
C GLY A 22 1.81 -11.22 -2.07
N GLU A 23 1.10 -12.17 -1.50
CA GLU A 23 -0.30 -12.43 -1.78
C GLU A 23 -1.18 -11.62 -0.82
N ILE A 24 -2.29 -11.10 -1.33
CA ILE A 24 -3.23 -10.30 -0.57
C ILE A 24 -4.53 -11.10 -0.39
N PHE A 25 -4.97 -11.23 0.86
CA PHE A 25 -6.18 -11.94 1.22
C PHE A 25 -7.13 -11.05 2.01
N LEU A 26 -8.42 -11.15 1.73
CA LEU A 26 -9.46 -10.77 2.68
C LEU A 26 -9.52 -11.85 3.75
N ALA A 27 -9.46 -11.45 5.00
CA ALA A 27 -9.52 -12.34 6.13
C ALA A 27 -10.43 -11.81 7.22
N ARG A 28 -10.73 -12.68 8.17
CA ARG A 28 -11.52 -12.37 9.36
C ARG A 28 -10.68 -12.65 10.59
N ALA A 29 -10.49 -11.62 11.41
CA ALA A 29 -9.97 -11.76 12.74
C ALA A 29 -11.09 -12.28 13.65
N VAL A 30 -10.86 -13.41 14.30
CA VAL A 30 -11.79 -14.02 15.25
C VAL A 30 -11.29 -13.73 16.67
N GLY A 31 -12.11 -13.03 17.46
CA GLY A 31 -11.82 -12.67 18.84
C GLY A 31 -12.72 -13.41 19.83
N SER A 32 -12.44 -13.23 21.13
CA SER A 32 -13.25 -13.79 22.21
C SER A 32 -14.71 -13.32 22.12
N GLY A 33 -15.65 -14.21 22.43
CA GLY A 33 -17.08 -13.88 22.46
C GLY A 33 -17.75 -13.76 21.08
N GLY A 34 -17.14 -14.30 20.01
CA GLY A 34 -17.69 -14.23 18.65
C GLY A 34 -17.49 -12.89 17.96
N PHE A 35 -16.57 -12.05 18.47
CA PHE A 35 -16.19 -10.83 17.79
C PHE A 35 -15.47 -11.16 16.48
N GLU A 36 -15.96 -10.58 15.39
CA GLU A 36 -15.40 -10.76 14.06
C GLU A 36 -15.09 -9.40 13.45
N LYS A 37 -13.87 -9.23 12.92
CA LYS A 37 -13.47 -8.03 12.18
C LYS A 37 -12.80 -8.41 10.88
N GLN A 38 -13.25 -7.81 9.77
CA GLN A 38 -12.57 -7.97 8.49
C GLN A 38 -11.23 -7.23 8.50
N VAL A 39 -10.22 -7.91 7.96
CA VAL A 39 -8.86 -7.41 7.80
C VAL A 39 -8.32 -7.85 6.45
N VAL A 40 -7.26 -7.18 5.99
CA VAL A 40 -6.48 -7.65 4.85
C VAL A 40 -5.20 -8.30 5.37
N ILE A 41 -4.84 -9.45 4.83
CA ILE A 41 -3.58 -10.12 5.10
C ILE A 41 -2.69 -10.02 3.87
N LYS A 42 -1.50 -9.44 4.04
CA LYS A 42 -0.41 -9.49 3.07
C LYS A 42 0.60 -10.53 3.53
N ARG A 43 0.67 -11.64 2.81
CA ARG A 43 1.59 -12.76 3.08
C ARG A 43 2.77 -12.72 2.12
N ILE A 44 3.99 -12.83 2.60
CA ILE A 44 5.19 -12.88 1.74
C ILE A 44 5.11 -14.11 0.82
N LEU A 45 5.56 -13.96 -0.44
CA LEU A 45 5.61 -15.07 -1.38
C LEU A 45 6.59 -16.15 -0.89
N PRO A 46 6.27 -17.45 -1.01
CA PRO A 46 7.13 -18.53 -0.50
C PRO A 46 8.58 -18.49 -1.00
N HIS A 47 8.81 -18.04 -2.24
CA HIS A 47 10.16 -17.94 -2.81
C HIS A 47 10.98 -16.78 -2.22
N LEU A 48 10.34 -15.75 -1.67
CA LEU A 48 11.00 -14.64 -0.97
C LEU A 48 11.19 -14.97 0.52
N ALA A 49 10.35 -15.85 1.08
CA ALA A 49 10.49 -16.33 2.45
C ALA A 49 11.77 -17.17 2.68
N GLY A 50 12.34 -17.72 1.59
CA GLY A 50 13.62 -18.46 1.64
C GLY A 50 14.87 -17.58 1.74
N ASP A 51 14.73 -16.25 1.66
CA ASP A 51 15.83 -15.29 1.83
C ASP A 51 15.71 -14.58 3.19
N PRO A 52 16.50 -14.98 4.21
CA PRO A 52 16.44 -14.38 5.53
C PRO A 52 16.71 -12.88 5.54
N ASP A 53 17.56 -12.37 4.64
CA ASP A 53 17.87 -10.94 4.55
C ASP A 53 16.68 -10.15 3.99
N PHE A 54 15.91 -10.76 3.09
CA PHE A 54 14.65 -10.19 2.61
C PHE A 54 13.61 -10.15 3.73
N VAL A 55 13.41 -11.27 4.44
CA VAL A 55 12.43 -11.37 5.52
C VAL A 55 12.75 -10.39 6.65
N GLN A 56 14.02 -10.28 7.05
CA GLN A 56 14.44 -9.34 8.09
C GLN A 56 14.15 -7.89 7.69
N ARG A 57 14.48 -7.50 6.44
CA ARG A 57 14.17 -6.15 5.93
C ARG A 57 12.67 -5.88 5.87
N PHE A 58 11.88 -6.86 5.42
CA PHE A 58 10.42 -6.75 5.40
C PHE A 58 9.85 -6.53 6.80
N VAL A 59 10.34 -7.28 7.79
CA VAL A 59 9.93 -7.16 9.19
C VAL A 59 10.31 -5.78 9.75
N ASP A 60 11.53 -5.31 9.49
CA ASP A 60 11.99 -4.02 9.98
C ASP A 60 11.23 -2.85 9.32
N GLU A 61 10.89 -2.96 8.05
CA GLU A 61 10.03 -1.99 7.36
C GLU A 61 8.62 -1.99 7.93
N GLY A 62 8.00 -3.15 8.13
CA GLY A 62 6.67 -3.18 8.72
C GLY A 62 6.65 -2.68 10.18
N LYS A 63 7.73 -2.84 10.97
CA LYS A 63 7.85 -2.21 12.31
C LYS A 63 7.84 -0.68 12.25
N LEU A 64 8.38 -0.06 11.21
CA LEU A 64 8.30 1.39 11.02
C LEU A 64 6.85 1.80 10.71
N VAL A 65 6.18 1.08 9.82
CA VAL A 65 4.82 1.41 9.38
C VAL A 65 3.78 1.16 10.48
N VAL A 66 3.98 0.17 11.34
CA VAL A 66 3.12 -0.12 12.51
C VAL A 66 2.97 1.09 13.45
N GLN A 67 3.97 1.98 13.49
CA GLN A 67 3.93 3.16 14.34
C GLN A 67 3.06 4.28 13.76
N LEU A 68 2.76 4.24 12.46
CA LEU A 68 1.95 5.26 11.79
C LEU A 68 0.48 5.13 12.18
N ARG A 69 -0.10 6.23 12.65
CA ARG A 69 -1.51 6.34 13.04
C ARG A 69 -2.08 7.63 12.49
N HIS A 70 -2.68 7.54 11.29
CA HIS A 70 -3.26 8.68 10.61
C HIS A 70 -4.55 8.28 9.89
N GLY A 71 -5.55 9.16 9.87
CA GLY A 71 -6.86 8.88 9.28
C GLY A 71 -6.79 8.55 7.79
N CYS A 72 -5.84 9.17 7.07
CA CYS A 72 -5.62 8.95 5.64
C CYS A 72 -4.61 7.84 5.31
N ILE A 73 -4.14 7.06 6.29
CA ILE A 73 -3.23 5.92 6.10
C ILE A 73 -3.96 4.65 6.54
N ALA A 74 -3.90 3.59 5.74
CA ALA A 74 -4.42 2.29 6.17
C ALA A 74 -3.58 1.72 7.29
N GLN A 75 -4.23 1.40 8.41
CA GLN A 75 -3.52 0.99 9.61
C GLN A 75 -2.95 -0.42 9.50
N VAL A 76 -1.69 -0.60 9.88
CA VAL A 76 -1.16 -1.94 10.17
C VAL A 76 -1.61 -2.34 11.57
N LEU A 77 -2.33 -3.46 11.66
CA LEU A 77 -2.94 -3.94 12.89
C LEU A 77 -2.01 -4.91 13.64
N ASP A 78 -1.29 -5.74 12.90
CA ASP A 78 -0.51 -6.84 13.45
C ASP A 78 0.52 -7.35 12.41
N MET A 79 1.57 -8.00 12.89
CA MET A 79 2.55 -8.71 12.06
C MET A 79 2.93 -9.99 12.79
N GLY A 80 3.01 -11.09 12.05
CA GLY A 80 3.39 -12.37 12.63
C GLY A 80 4.02 -13.32 11.62
N GLU A 81 4.38 -14.49 12.13
CA GLU A 81 4.80 -15.64 11.36
C GLU A 81 3.94 -16.82 11.78
N ASP A 82 3.45 -17.58 10.80
CA ASP A 82 2.71 -18.80 11.05
C ASP A 82 3.08 -19.85 10.00
N ALA A 83 3.41 -21.06 10.46
CA ALA A 83 3.89 -22.17 9.63
C ALA A 83 5.00 -21.78 8.62
N GLY A 84 5.93 -20.90 9.02
CA GLY A 84 7.03 -20.42 8.17
C GLY A 84 6.63 -19.34 7.16
N ALA A 85 5.40 -18.82 7.23
CA ALA A 85 4.93 -17.71 6.41
C ALA A 85 4.80 -16.43 7.23
N THR A 86 5.61 -15.42 6.89
CA THR A 86 5.48 -14.08 7.45
C THR A 86 4.30 -13.34 6.82
N TYR A 87 3.53 -12.63 7.66
CA TYR A 87 2.37 -11.87 7.22
C TYR A 87 2.23 -10.55 7.96
N ILE A 88 1.53 -9.62 7.32
CA ILE A 88 1.07 -8.35 7.89
C ILE A 88 -0.46 -8.33 7.81
N ALA A 89 -1.11 -8.09 8.95
CA ALA A 89 -2.53 -7.81 9.00
C ALA A 89 -2.75 -6.30 9.00
N MET A 90 -3.61 -5.84 8.11
CA MET A 90 -3.90 -4.41 7.91
C MET A 90 -5.41 -4.16 7.89
N GLU A 91 -5.77 -2.90 8.07
CA GLU A 91 -7.11 -2.39 7.93
C GLU A 91 -7.72 -2.83 6.60
N HIS A 92 -8.92 -3.41 6.66
CA HIS A 92 -9.73 -3.62 5.47
C HIS A 92 -10.49 -2.34 5.17
N VAL A 93 -10.12 -1.66 4.08
CA VAL A 93 -10.84 -0.49 3.58
C VAL A 93 -11.97 -0.96 2.68
N ASP A 94 -13.22 -0.92 3.16
CA ASP A 94 -14.40 -1.31 2.38
C ASP A 94 -14.67 -0.25 1.30
N GLY A 95 -14.13 -0.47 0.10
CA GLY A 95 -14.06 0.53 -0.95
C GLY A 95 -13.44 0.01 -2.25
N ARG A 96 -13.04 0.94 -3.11
CA ARG A 96 -12.29 0.64 -4.35
C ARG A 96 -11.04 1.49 -4.42
N ASP A 97 -10.02 0.98 -5.09
CA ASP A 97 -8.84 1.77 -5.39
C ASP A 97 -9.12 2.79 -6.50
N LEU A 98 -8.30 3.84 -6.53
CA LEU A 98 -8.43 4.94 -7.47
C LEU A 98 -8.15 4.51 -8.92
N ALA A 99 -7.36 3.46 -9.14
CA ALA A 99 -7.13 2.91 -10.47
C ALA A 99 -8.43 2.33 -11.06
N GLU A 100 -9.15 1.55 -10.26
CA GLU A 100 -10.43 0.97 -10.64
C GLU A 100 -11.49 2.05 -10.86
N LEU A 101 -11.60 3.02 -9.95
CA LEU A 101 -12.55 4.12 -10.08
C LEU A 101 -12.27 4.97 -11.33
N THR A 102 -11.00 5.26 -11.61
CA THR A 102 -10.60 5.98 -12.83
C THR A 102 -10.97 5.19 -14.09
N ARG A 103 -10.72 3.87 -14.10
CA ARG A 103 -11.09 3.00 -15.22
C ARG A 103 -12.61 2.99 -15.46
N LEU A 104 -13.41 2.90 -14.40
CA LEU A 104 -14.88 2.93 -14.48
C LEU A 104 -15.39 4.28 -14.98
N ALA A 105 -14.85 5.39 -14.45
CA ALA A 105 -15.22 6.74 -14.88
C ALA A 105 -14.92 6.95 -16.38
N ARG A 106 -13.72 6.55 -16.83
CA ARG A 106 -13.35 6.62 -18.26
C ARG A 106 -14.27 5.78 -19.15
N ALA A 107 -14.58 4.54 -18.75
CA ALA A 107 -15.50 3.69 -19.51
C ALA A 107 -16.92 4.29 -19.62
N GLY A 108 -17.33 5.08 -18.63
CA GLY A 108 -18.58 5.83 -18.64
C GLY A 108 -18.51 7.22 -19.30
N GLY A 109 -17.35 7.64 -19.81
CA GLY A 109 -17.16 9.00 -20.35
C GLY A 109 -17.27 10.10 -19.30
N VAL A 110 -17.07 9.79 -18.02
CA VAL A 110 -17.18 10.72 -16.90
C VAL A 110 -15.79 11.25 -16.55
N ALA A 111 -15.61 12.57 -16.61
CA ALA A 111 -14.42 13.23 -16.11
C ALA A 111 -14.44 13.30 -14.57
N THR A 112 -13.27 13.23 -13.94
CA THR A 112 -13.14 13.43 -12.49
C THR A 112 -13.54 14.86 -12.13
N PRO A 113 -14.56 15.08 -11.28
CA PRO A 113 -14.91 16.43 -10.86
C PRO A 113 -13.76 17.10 -10.12
N LEU A 114 -13.44 18.35 -10.47
CA LEU A 114 -12.32 19.08 -9.86
C LEU A 114 -12.40 19.15 -8.32
N PRO A 115 -13.58 19.37 -7.68
CA PRO A 115 -13.66 19.35 -6.22
C PRO A 115 -13.29 17.99 -5.60
N LEU A 116 -13.65 16.89 -6.26
CA LEU A 116 -13.30 15.53 -5.81
C LEU A 116 -11.80 15.33 -5.93
N LEU A 117 -11.19 15.72 -7.05
CA LEU A 117 -9.75 15.64 -7.25
C LEU A 117 -9.00 16.42 -6.18
N VAL A 118 -9.34 17.68 -5.93
CA VAL A 118 -8.66 18.52 -4.93
C VAL A 118 -8.78 17.89 -3.55
N THR A 119 -9.95 17.36 -3.20
CA THR A 119 -10.16 16.65 -1.93
C THR A 119 -9.27 15.42 -1.82
N LEU A 120 -9.22 14.59 -2.87
CA LEU A 120 -8.38 13.38 -2.91
C LEU A 120 -6.89 13.72 -2.73
N LEU A 121 -6.40 14.71 -3.48
CA LEU A 121 -5.00 15.13 -3.41
C LEU A 121 -4.66 15.73 -2.04
N ALA A 122 -5.56 16.51 -1.45
CA ALA A 122 -5.36 17.05 -0.10
C ALA A 122 -5.19 15.92 0.93
N ARG A 123 -6.08 14.91 0.92
CA ARG A 123 -6.00 13.78 1.85
C ARG A 123 -4.76 12.91 1.63
N LEU A 124 -4.37 12.74 0.38
CA LEU A 124 -3.13 12.03 0.03
C LEU A 124 -1.89 12.77 0.53
N LEU A 125 -1.86 14.10 0.36
CA LEU A 125 -0.76 14.94 0.86
C LEU A 125 -0.72 14.98 2.39
N GLU A 126 -1.86 15.02 3.08
CA GLU A 126 -1.93 14.90 4.55
C GLU A 126 -1.31 13.57 5.04
N ALA A 127 -1.60 12.45 4.35
CA ALA A 127 -1.00 11.16 4.66
C ALA A 127 0.53 11.15 4.49
N LEU A 128 1.02 11.71 3.38
CA LEU A 128 2.45 11.78 3.09
C LEU A 128 3.18 12.71 4.05
N ASP A 129 2.63 13.90 4.30
CA ASP A 129 3.19 14.86 5.25
C ASP A 129 3.35 14.25 6.65
N TYR A 130 2.32 13.57 7.14
CA TYR A 130 2.37 12.85 8.41
C TYR A 130 3.49 11.81 8.44
N ALA A 131 3.62 10.99 7.38
CA ALA A 131 4.62 9.94 7.34
C ALA A 131 6.04 10.49 7.21
N HIS A 132 6.25 11.52 6.39
CA HIS A 132 7.55 12.17 6.17
C HIS A 132 8.08 12.83 7.45
N HIS A 133 7.17 13.35 8.29
CA HIS A 133 7.51 13.97 9.58
C HIS A 133 7.41 13.01 10.78
N ALA A 134 7.16 11.72 10.55
CA ALA A 134 7.05 10.74 11.63
C ALA A 134 8.37 10.60 12.40
N THR A 135 8.26 10.53 13.72
CA THR A 135 9.39 10.34 14.65
C THR A 135 9.23 9.07 15.46
N ASP A 136 10.36 8.47 15.83
CA ASP A 136 10.39 7.32 16.75
C ASP A 136 10.10 7.76 18.20
N ARG A 137 10.12 6.80 19.13
CA ARG A 137 9.87 7.06 20.56
C ARG A 137 10.87 8.02 21.22
N ASP A 138 12.05 8.16 20.63
CA ASP A 138 13.10 9.05 21.11
C ASP A 138 13.07 10.41 20.38
N GLY A 139 12.06 10.65 19.53
CA GLY A 139 11.90 11.88 18.76
C GLY A 139 12.79 11.98 17.53
N ARG A 140 13.46 10.90 17.11
CA ARG A 140 14.31 10.91 15.92
C ARG A 140 13.46 10.74 14.66
N PRO A 141 13.75 11.47 13.57
CA PRO A 141 13.05 11.28 12.30
C PRO A 141 13.17 9.83 11.81
N MET A 142 12.04 9.22 11.46
CA MET A 142 12.00 7.84 10.96
C MET A 142 12.43 7.74 9.50
N GLY A 143 12.45 8.86 8.75
CA GLY A 143 12.89 8.90 7.36
C GLY A 143 12.01 8.09 6.42
N ILE A 144 10.70 8.03 6.69
CA ILE A 144 9.75 7.24 5.90
C ILE A 144 9.49 7.96 4.58
N ILE A 145 9.61 7.23 3.48
CA ILE A 145 9.25 7.65 2.13
C ILE A 145 8.40 6.52 1.57
N HIS A 146 7.28 6.84 0.93
CA HIS A 146 6.34 5.83 0.44
C HIS A 146 6.88 5.08 -0.78
N ARG A 147 7.45 5.79 -1.77
CA ARG A 147 8.11 5.27 -2.99
C ARG A 147 7.22 4.55 -4.01
N ASP A 148 5.92 4.45 -3.74
CA ASP A 148 4.97 3.69 -4.57
C ASP A 148 3.60 4.38 -4.56
N VAL A 149 3.58 5.71 -4.54
CA VAL A 149 2.34 6.46 -4.65
C VAL A 149 1.79 6.26 -6.06
N SER A 150 0.66 5.57 -6.16
CA SER A 150 0.00 5.25 -7.42
C SER A 150 -1.51 5.09 -7.21
N PRO A 151 -2.35 5.17 -8.26
CA PRO A 151 -3.79 5.06 -8.11
C PRO A 151 -4.23 3.71 -7.49
N SER A 152 -3.48 2.63 -7.69
CA SER A 152 -3.77 1.33 -7.06
C SER A 152 -3.50 1.28 -5.55
N ASN A 153 -2.72 2.23 -5.01
CA ASN A 153 -2.41 2.30 -3.59
C ASN A 153 -3.25 3.38 -2.86
N VAL A 154 -4.19 4.04 -3.56
CA VAL A 154 -5.12 5.01 -2.96
C VAL A 154 -6.51 4.41 -2.96
N MET A 155 -7.02 4.06 -1.79
CA MET A 155 -8.38 3.54 -1.60
C MET A 155 -9.36 4.65 -1.28
N ILE A 156 -10.57 4.54 -1.82
CA ILE A 156 -11.73 5.33 -1.43
C ILE A 156 -12.76 4.39 -0.79
N SER A 157 -13.00 4.57 0.51
CA SER A 157 -14.00 3.78 1.24
C SER A 157 -15.42 4.18 0.81
N LYS A 158 -16.41 3.31 1.03
CA LYS A 158 -17.82 3.64 0.80
C LYS A 158 -18.33 4.79 1.67
N ALA A 159 -17.65 5.06 2.79
CA ALA A 159 -17.92 6.21 3.65
C ALA A 159 -17.27 7.51 3.14
N GLY A 160 -16.50 7.45 2.04
CA GLY A 160 -15.84 8.60 1.43
C GLY A 160 -14.45 8.90 2.00
N GLU A 161 -13.88 8.00 2.81
CA GLU A 161 -12.54 8.17 3.35
C GLU A 161 -11.48 7.85 2.29
N VAL A 162 -10.40 8.61 2.29
CA VAL A 162 -9.24 8.38 1.42
C VAL A 162 -8.15 7.73 2.24
N LYS A 163 -7.69 6.55 1.84
CA LYS A 163 -6.70 5.76 2.57
C LYS A 163 -5.53 5.42 1.65
N LEU A 164 -4.35 5.90 2.00
CA LEU A 164 -3.10 5.49 1.37
C LEU A 164 -2.68 4.13 1.94
N LEU A 165 -2.47 3.17 1.04
CA LEU A 165 -2.08 1.80 1.35
C LEU A 165 -0.56 1.61 1.21
N ASP A 166 -0.03 0.55 1.81
CA ASP A 166 1.27 0.00 1.44
C ASP A 166 2.45 0.99 1.53
N PHE A 167 2.57 1.70 2.66
CA PHE A 167 3.79 2.45 2.96
C PHE A 167 5.00 1.53 2.93
N GLY A 168 5.84 1.67 1.92
CA GLY A 168 7.27 1.45 2.02
C GLY A 168 7.76 0.07 2.49
N ILE A 169 6.98 -1.01 2.39
CA ILE A 169 7.48 -2.39 2.52
C ILE A 169 8.37 -2.78 1.30
N ALA A 170 8.69 -1.81 0.45
CA ALA A 170 9.34 -1.96 -0.84
C ALA A 170 10.86 -1.71 -0.80
N ARG A 171 11.41 -1.17 0.30
CA ARG A 171 12.86 -0.94 0.38
C ARG A 171 13.62 -2.27 0.42
N ALA A 172 12.98 -3.35 0.84
CA ALA A 172 13.52 -4.72 0.77
C ALA A 172 13.64 -5.25 -0.67
N ALA A 173 12.73 -4.92 -1.57
CA ALA A 173 12.72 -5.49 -2.92
C ALA A 173 13.46 -4.66 -3.97
N GLU A 174 13.56 -3.33 -3.81
CA GLU A 174 14.27 -2.46 -4.78
C GLU A 174 15.74 -2.86 -4.96
N ARG A 175 16.37 -3.46 -3.93
CA ARG A 175 17.73 -4.01 -4.04
C ARG A 175 17.79 -5.47 -4.52
N ALA A 176 16.69 -6.22 -4.42
CA ALA A 176 16.67 -7.67 -4.66
C ALA A 176 16.18 -8.06 -6.06
N HIS A 177 15.30 -7.26 -6.70
CA HIS A 177 14.69 -7.65 -7.97
C HIS A 177 14.60 -6.50 -8.97
N VAL A 178 15.68 -6.30 -9.73
CA VAL A 178 15.66 -5.57 -11.02
C VAL A 178 15.02 -6.42 -12.13
N THR A 179 14.70 -7.68 -11.89
CA THR A 179 14.15 -8.58 -12.90
C THR A 179 13.19 -9.57 -12.25
N VAL A 180 11.87 -9.41 -12.46
CA VAL A 180 10.90 -10.48 -12.78
C VAL A 180 9.50 -9.88 -13.05
N SER A 181 9.07 -10.04 -14.32
CA SER A 181 7.71 -10.11 -14.87
C SER A 181 6.70 -8.95 -14.70
N GLY A 182 6.22 -8.46 -15.86
CA GLY A 182 4.83 -8.11 -16.18
C GLY A 182 4.09 -7.06 -15.33
N ALA A 183 3.83 -7.34 -14.05
CA ALA A 183 3.00 -6.52 -13.17
C ALA A 183 3.69 -5.22 -12.72
N ILE A 184 5.03 -5.20 -12.68
CA ILE A 184 5.83 -4.04 -12.28
C ILE A 184 5.84 -2.96 -13.39
N ARG A 185 5.57 -3.33 -14.65
CA ARG A 185 5.66 -2.44 -15.82
C ARG A 185 4.77 -1.20 -15.74
N GLY A 186 3.67 -1.26 -14.99
CA GLY A 186 2.73 -0.14 -14.80
C GLY A 186 3.15 0.89 -13.75
N LYS A 187 3.87 0.45 -12.70
CA LYS A 187 4.24 1.29 -11.54
C LYS A 187 5.45 2.19 -11.80
N TYR A 188 6.34 1.81 -12.72
CA TYR A 188 7.43 2.68 -13.19
C TYR A 188 6.93 4.04 -13.68
N ASN A 189 5.68 4.12 -14.15
CA ASN A 189 5.12 5.37 -14.65
C ASN A 189 4.84 6.41 -13.56
N TYR A 190 4.93 6.05 -12.29
CA TYR A 190 4.77 7.00 -11.17
C TYR A 190 6.11 7.32 -10.48
N MET A 191 7.18 6.60 -10.82
CA MET A 191 8.50 6.80 -10.20
C MET A 191 9.07 8.16 -10.55
N SER A 192 9.70 8.79 -9.56
CA SER A 192 10.46 10.01 -9.81
C SER A 192 11.72 9.74 -10.62
N PRO A 193 12.28 10.76 -11.32
CA PRO A 193 13.50 10.58 -12.12
C PRO A 193 14.69 10.05 -11.31
N GLU A 194 14.84 10.48 -10.05
CA GLU A 194 15.87 9.98 -9.14
C GLU A 194 15.63 8.52 -8.74
N GLN A 195 14.37 8.10 -8.51
CA GLN A 195 14.04 6.70 -8.25
C GLN A 195 14.30 5.81 -9.45
N ALA A 196 13.90 6.24 -10.65
CA ALA A 196 14.17 5.50 -11.88
C ALA A 196 15.67 5.32 -12.17
N LYS A 197 16.52 6.23 -11.66
CA LYS A 197 17.98 6.17 -11.78
C LYS A 197 18.67 5.45 -10.61
N GLY A 198 17.92 4.98 -9.61
CA GLY A 198 18.47 4.37 -8.40
C GLY A 198 19.24 5.34 -7.51
N GLY A 199 18.91 6.64 -7.58
CA GLY A 199 19.49 7.69 -6.74
C GLY A 199 18.96 7.67 -5.31
N GLU A 200 19.49 8.57 -4.49
CA GLU A 200 18.95 8.80 -3.15
C GLU A 200 17.58 9.47 -3.23
N LEU A 201 16.64 8.98 -2.41
CA LEU A 201 15.27 9.46 -2.37
C LEU A 201 15.03 10.28 -1.12
N ASP A 202 14.19 11.29 -1.25
CA ASP A 202 13.58 12.02 -0.16
C ASP A 202 12.07 12.20 -0.40
N ALA A 203 11.41 12.96 0.47
CA ALA A 203 9.97 13.26 0.39
C ALA A 203 9.52 13.77 -0.99
N ARG A 204 10.40 14.42 -1.77
CA ARG A 204 10.07 14.99 -3.09
C ARG A 204 9.76 13.90 -4.12
N SER A 205 10.28 12.69 -3.94
CA SER A 205 9.97 11.56 -4.83
C SER A 205 8.49 11.15 -4.74
N ASP A 206 7.91 11.20 -3.53
CA ASP A 206 6.47 10.97 -3.35
C ASP A 206 5.64 12.13 -3.93
N LEU A 207 6.11 13.38 -3.80
CA LEU A 207 5.43 14.54 -4.39
C LEU A 207 5.40 14.48 -5.93
N PHE A 208 6.49 14.03 -6.55
CA PHE A 208 6.50 13.79 -8.00
C PHE A 208 5.42 12.77 -8.39
N SER A 209 5.35 11.66 -7.65
CA SER A 209 4.37 10.60 -7.87
C SER A 209 2.93 11.10 -7.72
N VAL A 210 2.66 11.95 -6.71
CA VAL A 210 1.37 12.64 -6.55
C VAL A 210 1.06 13.52 -7.76
N GLY A 211 2.05 14.23 -8.31
CA GLY A 211 1.90 15.04 -9.51
C GLY A 211 1.47 14.21 -10.73
N VAL A 212 2.06 13.03 -10.90
CA VAL A 212 1.66 12.08 -11.97
C VAL A 212 0.22 11.61 -11.77
N VAL A 213 -0.16 11.25 -10.53
CA VAL A 213 -1.54 10.85 -10.20
C VAL A 213 -2.53 11.99 -10.50
N ALA A 214 -2.21 13.21 -10.08
CA ALA A 214 -3.04 14.39 -10.33
C ALA A 214 -3.23 14.63 -11.84
N TRP A 215 -2.16 14.55 -12.63
CA TRP A 215 -2.22 14.67 -14.08
C TRP A 215 -3.12 13.60 -14.69
N GLU A 216 -2.93 12.33 -14.30
CA GLU A 216 -3.69 11.23 -14.87
C GLU A 216 -5.21 11.35 -14.63
N LEU A 217 -5.61 11.88 -13.47
CA LEU A 217 -7.01 12.11 -13.12
C LEU A 217 -7.62 13.32 -13.84
N LEU A 218 -6.80 14.35 -14.13
CA LEU A 218 -7.21 15.56 -14.85
C LEU A 218 -7.28 15.34 -16.36
N ALA A 219 -6.21 14.80 -16.94
CA ALA A 219 -6.05 14.66 -18.38
C ALA A 219 -6.69 13.37 -18.91
N GLY A 220 -7.03 12.42 -18.05
CA GLY A 220 -7.54 11.11 -18.46
C GLY A 220 -6.49 10.22 -19.13
N ALA A 221 -5.23 10.63 -19.13
CA ALA A 221 -4.08 9.90 -19.66
C ALA A 221 -2.84 10.21 -18.81
N ARG A 222 -1.87 9.29 -18.82
CA ARG A 222 -0.59 9.50 -18.11
C ARG A 222 0.24 10.59 -18.79
N PRO A 223 1.11 11.27 -18.05
CA PRO A 223 1.96 12.33 -18.61
C PRO A 223 3.08 11.79 -19.53
N PHE A 224 3.36 10.48 -19.49
CA PHE A 224 4.35 9.77 -20.30
C PHE A 224 3.96 8.29 -20.47
#